data_AF-A0A3P7PIM0-F1
#
_entry.id   AF-A0A3P7PIM0-F1
#
_cell.length_a   1.000
_cell.length_b   1.000
_cell.length_c   1.000
_cell.angle_alpha   90.00
_cell.angle_beta   90.00
_cell.angle_gamma   90.00
#
_symmetry.space_group_name_H-M   'P 1'
#
loop_
_entity.id
_entity.type
_entity.pdbx_description
1 polymer ?
#
loop_
_entity_poly.entity_id
_entity_poly.type
_entity_poly.pdbx_seq_one_letter_code
_entity_poly.pdbx_strand_id
1 'polypeptide(L)'
;MFGQQQKAPRWKLCTSSTVALMDDATIALYVKEALHETTKEDITKIADNVLEEFRKKLKTTDWIDDETRSEALNKVDHMLRQIAYPKFVLDIGMLDKHYRDLNVHDTDSLSEMWEKLTRWHIEHYFEKLIDVRNRFVAFNPANVPGTGLNVDGELTLSENIADNGGVRLAYEVNVCVNQVLANQPEFAAAFNCEVGAAMNPTERCDLW
;
A
#
# COMPACT_ATOMS: atom_id res chain seq x y z
N MET A 1 -7.91 -24.20 6.29
CA MET A 1 -6.80 -25.13 5.97
C MET A 1 -6.23 -24.68 4.63
N PHE A 2 -5.00 -24.15 4.56
CA PHE A 2 -4.50 -23.35 3.42
C PHE A 2 -3.94 -24.14 2.23
N GLY A 3 -4.07 -25.47 2.19
CA GLY A 3 -3.49 -26.30 1.11
C GLY A 3 -1.95 -26.31 1.03
N GLN A 4 -1.26 -25.67 1.96
CA GLN A 4 0.20 -25.61 1.99
C GLN A 4 0.78 -26.98 2.38
N GLN A 5 1.68 -27.48 1.54
CA GLN A 5 2.36 -28.78 1.73
C GLN A 5 3.43 -28.73 2.82
N GLN A 6 4.02 -27.56 3.07
CA GLN A 6 5.06 -27.35 4.08
C GLN A 6 4.86 -26.02 4.79
N LYS A 7 5.31 -25.96 6.04
CA LYS A 7 5.32 -24.71 6.82
C LYS A 7 6.38 -23.77 6.26
N ALA A 8 6.11 -22.47 6.31
CA ALA A 8 7.12 -21.46 5.98
C ALA A 8 8.37 -21.63 6.89
N PRO A 9 9.57 -21.30 6.38
CA PRO A 9 10.78 -21.33 7.18
C PRO A 9 10.66 -20.48 8.46
N ARG A 10 11.31 -20.92 9.53
CA ARG A 10 11.19 -20.28 10.86
C ARG A 10 11.53 -18.79 10.84
N TRP A 11 12.59 -18.40 10.13
CA TRP A 11 12.99 -16.99 10.04
C TRP A 11 11.87 -16.12 9.47
N LYS A 12 11.16 -16.62 8.43
CA LYS A 12 10.06 -15.88 7.78
C LYS A 12 8.88 -15.70 8.72
N LEU A 13 8.61 -16.71 9.56
CA LEU A 13 7.60 -16.61 10.61
C LEU A 13 8.00 -15.57 11.65
N CYS A 14 9.23 -15.64 12.18
CA CYS A 14 9.73 -14.69 13.17
C CYS A 14 9.72 -13.25 12.66
N THR A 15 10.19 -13.02 11.42
CA THR A 15 10.17 -11.69 10.78
C THR A 15 8.73 -11.20 10.61
N SER A 16 7.84 -12.03 10.05
CA SER A 16 6.43 -11.66 9.86
C SER A 16 5.73 -11.28 11.17
N SER A 17 5.96 -12.06 12.23
CA SER A 17 5.41 -11.77 13.56
C SER A 17 5.98 -10.49 14.17
N THR A 18 7.27 -10.23 13.99
CA THR A 18 7.89 -9.00 14.46
C THR A 18 7.35 -7.79 13.71
N VAL A 19 7.22 -7.87 12.39
CA VAL A 19 6.62 -6.82 11.55
C VAL A 19 5.17 -6.56 11.94
N ALA A 20 4.41 -7.59 12.31
CA ALA A 20 3.01 -7.43 12.70
C ALA A 20 2.81 -6.77 14.08
N LEU A 21 3.75 -6.94 15.01
CA LEU A 21 3.62 -6.47 16.40
C LEU A 21 4.46 -5.22 16.70
N MET A 22 5.55 -5.00 15.95
CA MET A 22 6.50 -3.91 16.12
C MET A 22 6.80 -3.26 14.76
N ASP A 23 5.75 -2.95 14.01
CA ASP A 23 5.82 -2.37 12.68
C ASP A 23 6.70 -1.12 12.62
N ASP A 24 6.50 -0.15 13.52
CA ASP A 24 7.27 1.11 13.53
C ASP A 24 8.79 0.88 13.73
N ALA A 25 9.19 -0.03 14.62
CA ALA A 25 10.60 -0.42 14.79
C ALA A 25 11.17 -1.13 13.56
N THR A 26 10.39 -2.04 12.94
CA THR A 26 10.83 -2.73 11.73
C THR A 26 10.93 -1.78 10.53
N ILE A 27 10.06 -0.77 10.44
CA ILE A 27 10.12 0.30 9.45
C ILE A 27 11.37 1.15 9.65
N ALA A 28 11.71 1.53 10.88
CA ALA A 28 12.94 2.28 11.16
C ALA A 28 14.19 1.55 10.64
N LEU A 29 14.25 0.23 10.85
CA LEU A 29 15.32 -0.62 10.34
C LEU A 29 15.31 -0.70 8.80
N TYR A 30 14.14 -0.91 8.20
CA TYR A 30 14.00 -1.02 6.76
C TYR A 30 14.39 0.28 6.03
N VAL A 31 13.93 1.43 6.54
CA VAL A 31 14.22 2.74 5.93
C VAL A 31 15.72 3.02 5.98
N LYS A 32 16.39 2.68 7.07
CA LYS A 32 17.84 2.87 7.21
C LYS A 32 18.65 2.04 6.20
N GLU A 33 18.18 0.85 5.86
CA GLU A 33 18.94 -0.09 5.02
C GLU A 33 18.57 0.00 3.54
N ALA A 34 17.27 0.12 3.23
CA ALA A 34 16.75 -0.18 1.90
C ALA A 34 16.10 1.00 1.19
N LEU A 35 15.81 2.11 1.89
CA LEU A 35 15.11 3.24 1.29
C LEU A 35 16.04 4.44 1.05
N HIS A 36 16.20 4.81 -0.21
CA HIS A 36 16.94 6.02 -0.59
C HIS A 36 16.20 7.29 -0.14
N GLU A 37 16.96 8.32 0.24
CA GLU A 37 16.42 9.61 0.71
C GLU A 37 15.48 10.27 -0.32
N THR A 38 15.80 10.15 -1.61
CA THR A 38 15.01 10.74 -2.70
C THR A 38 13.69 10.00 -2.98
N THR A 39 13.58 8.72 -2.62
CA THR A 39 12.41 7.89 -2.92
C THR A 39 11.13 8.48 -2.32
N LYS A 40 11.21 9.07 -1.12
CA LYS A 40 10.06 9.69 -0.47
C LYS A 40 9.57 10.93 -1.22
N GLU A 41 10.48 11.75 -1.74
CA GLU A 41 10.15 12.94 -2.52
C GLU A 41 9.52 12.55 -3.86
N ASP A 42 10.07 11.55 -4.53
CA ASP A 42 9.57 11.09 -5.82
C ASP A 42 8.17 10.47 -5.71
N ILE A 43 7.93 9.64 -4.69
CA ILE A 43 6.58 9.09 -4.42
C ILE A 43 5.61 10.21 -4.04
N THR A 44 6.06 11.25 -3.33
CA THR A 44 5.22 12.41 -3.01
C THR A 44 4.77 13.13 -4.26
N LYS A 45 5.68 13.41 -5.19
CA LYS A 45 5.34 14.03 -6.49
C LYS A 45 4.35 13.16 -7.27
N ILE A 46 4.53 11.85 -7.27
CA ILE A 46 3.61 10.91 -7.93
C ILE A 46 2.21 11.03 -7.32
N ALA A 47 2.08 10.95 -6.00
CA ALA A 47 0.80 11.03 -5.30
C ALA A 47 0.09 12.36 -5.56
N ASP A 48 0.85 13.46 -5.57
CA ASP A 48 0.33 14.81 -5.84
C ASP A 48 -0.20 14.92 -7.27
N ASN A 49 0.55 14.41 -8.24
CA ASN A 49 0.13 14.44 -9.64
C ASN A 49 -1.14 13.59 -9.88
N VAL A 50 -1.24 12.42 -9.24
CA VAL A 50 -2.43 11.55 -9.34
C VAL A 50 -3.67 12.22 -8.75
N LEU A 51 -3.54 12.86 -7.59
CA LEU A 51 -4.65 13.58 -6.97
C LEU A 51 -5.09 14.78 -7.81
N GLU A 52 -4.15 15.51 -8.40
CA GLU A 52 -4.49 16.64 -9.26
C GLU A 52 -5.22 16.22 -10.54
N GLU A 53 -4.81 15.12 -11.20
CA GLU A 53 -5.56 14.59 -12.34
C GLU A 53 -6.94 14.08 -11.93
N PHE A 54 -7.07 13.46 -10.76
CA PHE A 54 -8.37 13.05 -10.25
C PHE A 54 -9.31 14.26 -10.03
N ARG A 55 -8.77 15.37 -9.49
CA ARG A 55 -9.52 16.64 -9.35
C ARG A 55 -9.98 17.17 -10.69
N LYS A 56 -9.10 17.16 -11.71
CA LYS A 56 -9.44 17.60 -13.07
C LYS A 56 -10.56 16.73 -13.64
N LYS A 57 -10.48 15.41 -13.48
CA LYS A 57 -11.54 14.48 -13.94
C LYS A 57 -12.88 14.76 -13.29
N LEU A 58 -12.92 14.90 -11.97
CA LEU A 58 -14.14 15.24 -11.24
C LEU A 58 -14.78 16.54 -11.77
N LYS A 59 -13.98 17.53 -12.16
CA LYS A 59 -14.48 18.79 -12.74
C LYS A 59 -15.07 18.64 -14.14
N THR A 60 -14.58 17.69 -14.94
CA THR A 60 -14.95 17.53 -16.36
C THR A 60 -16.04 16.50 -16.62
N THR A 61 -16.25 15.58 -15.68
CA THR A 61 -17.24 14.51 -15.82
C THR A 61 -18.67 15.05 -15.87
N ASP A 62 -19.48 14.47 -16.75
CA ASP A 62 -20.86 14.85 -17.04
C ASP A 62 -21.92 14.04 -16.27
N TRP A 63 -21.61 12.82 -15.85
CA TRP A 63 -22.54 11.95 -15.13
C TRP A 63 -22.74 12.30 -13.64
N ILE A 64 -21.94 13.22 -13.09
CA ILE A 64 -22.02 13.67 -11.69
C ILE A 64 -22.59 15.09 -11.66
N ASP A 65 -23.65 15.30 -10.88
CA ASP A 65 -24.25 16.60 -10.64
C ASP A 65 -23.32 17.54 -9.83
N ASP A 66 -23.61 18.84 -9.87
CA ASP A 66 -22.73 19.86 -9.29
C ASP A 66 -22.63 19.79 -7.76
N GLU A 67 -23.69 19.36 -7.07
CA GLU A 67 -23.71 19.22 -5.61
C GLU A 67 -22.80 18.06 -5.18
N THR A 68 -23.02 16.88 -5.76
CA THR A 68 -22.19 15.69 -5.51
C THR A 68 -20.72 15.94 -5.89
N ARG A 69 -20.47 16.68 -6.99
CA ARG A 69 -19.12 17.03 -7.43
C ARG A 69 -18.40 17.92 -6.42
N SER A 70 -19.09 18.88 -5.82
CA SER A 70 -18.53 19.74 -4.77
C SER A 70 -18.08 18.92 -3.56
N GLU A 71 -18.92 17.99 -3.09
CA GLU A 71 -18.55 17.11 -1.97
C GLU A 71 -17.43 16.13 -2.32
N ALA A 72 -17.40 15.62 -3.55
CA ALA A 72 -16.30 14.78 -4.03
C ALA A 72 -14.97 15.54 -4.04
N LEU A 73 -14.95 16.79 -4.52
CA LEU A 73 -13.76 17.64 -4.48
C LEU A 73 -13.34 17.97 -3.05
N ASN A 74 -14.30 18.27 -2.17
CA ASN A 74 -14.05 18.49 -0.75
C ASN A 74 -13.39 17.27 -0.10
N LYS A 75 -13.87 16.06 -0.40
CA LYS A 75 -13.25 14.82 0.06
C LYS A 75 -11.82 14.69 -0.42
N VAL A 76 -11.55 14.95 -1.70
CA VAL A 76 -10.19 14.89 -2.28
C VAL A 76 -9.25 15.90 -1.61
N ASP A 77 -9.72 17.12 -1.34
CA ASP A 77 -8.94 18.16 -0.65
C ASP A 77 -8.55 17.78 0.78
N HIS A 78 -9.35 16.93 1.43
CA HIS A 78 -9.11 16.49 2.81
C HIS A 78 -8.50 15.09 2.91
N MET A 79 -8.11 14.46 1.79
CA MET A 79 -7.43 13.17 1.82
C MET A 79 -6.04 13.30 2.47
N LEU A 80 -5.83 12.56 3.57
CA LEU A 80 -4.53 12.46 4.22
C LEU A 80 -3.60 11.54 3.43
N ARG A 81 -2.39 12.02 3.13
CA ARG A 81 -1.34 11.26 2.44
C ARG A 81 -0.32 10.78 3.46
N GLN A 82 -0.29 9.49 3.72
CA GLN A 82 0.75 8.85 4.52
C GLN A 82 1.76 8.20 3.58
N ILE A 83 2.90 8.86 3.38
CA ILE A 83 3.91 8.46 2.38
C ILE A 83 5.12 7.84 3.05
N ALA A 84 5.38 6.59 2.68
CA ALA A 84 6.47 5.72 3.11
C ALA A 84 6.47 5.38 4.61
N TYR A 85 6.76 6.35 5.48
CA TYR A 85 6.90 6.13 6.92
C TYR A 85 6.63 7.41 7.72
N PRO A 86 6.11 7.29 8.96
CA PRO A 86 5.90 8.43 9.84
C PRO A 86 7.25 8.99 10.31
N LYS A 87 7.38 10.32 10.40
CA LYS A 87 8.68 10.96 10.67
C LYS A 87 9.34 10.54 11.99
N PHE A 88 8.54 10.19 13.00
CA PHE A 88 9.07 9.86 14.33
C PHE A 88 9.91 8.59 14.35
N VAL A 89 9.75 7.66 13.40
CA VAL A 89 10.50 6.39 13.38
C VAL A 89 11.99 6.58 13.07
N LEU A 90 12.38 7.73 12.53
CA LEU A 90 13.79 8.07 12.32
C LEU A 90 14.43 8.78 13.52
N ASP A 91 13.62 9.22 14.49
CA ASP A 91 14.10 9.79 15.74
C ASP A 91 14.12 8.68 16.78
N ILE A 92 15.31 8.19 17.12
CA ILE A 92 15.50 7.09 18.09
C ILE A 92 14.87 7.44 19.44
N GLY A 93 14.95 8.70 19.89
CA GLY A 93 14.36 9.10 21.16
C GLY A 93 12.83 9.08 21.14
N MET A 94 12.22 9.45 20.00
CA MET A 94 10.77 9.33 19.81
C MET A 94 10.33 7.86 19.66
N LEU A 95 11.14 7.03 19.00
CA LEU A 95 10.88 5.61 18.84
C LEU A 95 10.97 4.86 20.18
N ASP A 96 12.00 5.14 20.98
CA ASP A 96 12.14 4.60 22.34
C ASP A 96 10.97 5.05 23.23
N LYS A 97 10.57 6.33 23.11
CA LYS A 97 9.39 6.84 23.81
C LYS A 97 8.10 6.14 23.37
N HIS A 98 7.98 5.81 22.09
CA HIS A 98 6.82 5.09 21.55
C HIS A 98 6.71 3.68 22.18
N TYR A 99 7.82 2.97 22.35
CA TYR A 99 7.87 1.64 22.95
C TYR A 99 8.16 1.61 24.46
N ARG A 100 8.14 2.75 25.16
CA ARG A 100 8.59 2.86 26.57
C ARG A 100 7.88 1.93 27.55
N ASP A 101 6.63 1.60 27.26
CA ASP A 101 5.75 0.79 28.13
C ASP A 101 5.84 -0.72 27.80
N LEU A 102 6.57 -1.08 26.74
CA LEU A 102 6.83 -2.45 26.32
C LEU A 102 8.11 -2.99 26.98
N ASN A 103 7.97 -3.97 27.88
CA ASN A 103 9.08 -4.55 28.63
C ASN A 103 9.32 -6.01 28.22
N VAL A 104 10.21 -6.23 27.24
CA VAL A 104 10.63 -7.55 26.77
C VAL A 104 12.05 -7.84 27.24
N HIS A 105 12.27 -9.03 27.81
CA HIS A 105 13.58 -9.49 28.28
C HIS A 105 14.05 -10.71 27.47
N ASP A 106 15.37 -10.89 27.38
CA ASP A 106 16.00 -12.03 26.72
C ASP A 106 15.71 -13.37 27.41
N THR A 107 15.36 -13.35 28.69
CA THR A 107 14.90 -14.51 29.47
C THR A 107 13.45 -14.88 29.22
N ASP A 108 12.65 -14.02 28.56
CA ASP A 108 11.25 -14.33 28.29
C ASP A 108 11.15 -15.49 27.28
N SER A 109 10.26 -16.44 27.56
CA SER A 109 9.85 -17.42 26.57
C SER A 109 9.14 -16.75 25.39
N LEU A 110 9.09 -17.44 24.25
CA LEU A 110 8.35 -16.92 23.09
C LEU A 110 6.90 -16.59 23.44
N SER A 111 6.23 -17.42 24.23
CA SER A 111 4.84 -17.19 24.64
C SER A 111 4.67 -15.94 25.50
N GLU A 112 5.60 -15.68 26.42
CA GLU A 112 5.60 -14.47 27.26
C GLU A 112 5.87 -13.21 26.42
N MET A 113 6.85 -13.25 25.51
CA MET A 113 7.10 -12.14 24.58
C MET A 113 5.87 -11.82 23.74
N TRP A 114 5.20 -12.84 23.20
CA TRP A 114 3.98 -12.68 22.42
C TRP A 114 2.85 -12.09 23.24
N GLU A 115 2.64 -12.55 24.48
CA GLU A 115 1.63 -11.97 25.36
C GLU A 115 1.88 -10.49 25.60
N LYS A 116 3.11 -10.13 25.99
CA LYS A 116 3.50 -8.74 26.28
C LYS A 116 3.35 -7.83 25.06
N LEU A 117 3.86 -8.26 23.90
CA LEU A 117 3.74 -7.53 22.64
C LEU A 117 2.29 -7.36 22.21
N THR A 118 1.49 -8.43 22.28
CA THR A 118 0.08 -8.40 21.90
C THR A 118 -0.71 -7.48 22.82
N ARG A 119 -0.47 -7.54 24.13
CA ARG A 119 -1.09 -6.66 25.12
C ARG A 119 -0.78 -5.21 24.83
N TRP A 120 0.49 -4.86 24.68
CA TRP A 120 0.92 -3.51 24.36
C TRP A 120 0.32 -3.01 23.04
N HIS A 121 0.34 -3.83 21.99
CA HIS A 121 -0.23 -3.48 20.69
C HIS A 121 -1.74 -3.20 20.77
N ILE A 122 -2.47 -4.05 21.50
CA ILE A 122 -3.91 -3.87 21.75
C ILE A 122 -4.14 -2.57 22.53
N GLU A 123 -3.45 -2.37 23.66
CA GLU A 123 -3.60 -1.15 24.49
C GLU A 123 -3.33 0.11 23.66
N HIS A 124 -2.24 0.14 22.90
CA HIS A 124 -1.90 1.25 22.04
C HIS A 124 -2.91 1.48 20.90
N TYR A 125 -3.47 0.41 20.33
CA TYR A 125 -4.54 0.50 19.34
C TYR A 125 -5.83 1.06 19.95
N PHE A 126 -6.20 0.63 21.16
CA PHE A 126 -7.39 1.11 21.87
C PHE A 126 -7.25 2.57 22.32
N GLU A 127 -6.04 3.04 22.67
CA GLU A 127 -5.79 4.48 22.92
C GLU A 127 -6.13 5.33 21.68
N LYS A 128 -5.83 4.83 20.48
CA LYS A 128 -6.18 5.51 19.22
C LYS A 128 -7.68 5.53 18.94
N LEU A 129 -8.48 4.61 19.49
CA LEU A 129 -9.95 4.64 19.31
C LEU A 129 -10.61 5.80 20.05
N ILE A 130 -9.93 6.39 21.04
CA ILE A 130 -10.36 7.60 21.74
C ILE A 130 -10.03 8.85 20.89
N ASP A 131 -9.11 8.74 19.93
CA ASP A 131 -8.89 9.73 18.87
C ASP A 131 -9.88 9.46 17.72
N VAL A 132 -10.75 10.44 17.41
CA VAL A 132 -11.81 10.32 16.40
C VAL A 132 -11.21 10.16 14.98
N ARG A 133 -9.91 10.36 14.82
CA ARG A 133 -9.22 10.41 13.55
C ARG A 133 -8.50 9.10 13.24
N ASN A 134 -9.04 8.40 12.23
CA ASN A 134 -8.48 7.26 11.48
C ASN A 134 -8.94 5.88 11.96
N ARG A 135 -10.04 5.42 11.36
CA ARG A 135 -10.37 3.99 11.27
C ARG A 135 -10.01 3.53 9.86
N PHE A 136 -8.96 2.73 9.72
CA PHE A 136 -8.74 1.91 8.53
C PHE A 136 -9.02 0.47 8.89
N VAL A 137 -9.91 -0.17 8.13
CA VAL A 137 -10.27 -1.57 8.27
C VAL A 137 -9.40 -2.36 7.31
N ALA A 138 -8.71 -3.37 7.81
CA ALA A 138 -8.00 -4.33 6.98
C ALA A 138 -9.00 -5.37 6.44
N PHE A 139 -9.09 -5.50 5.11
CA PHE A 139 -9.70 -6.64 4.45
C PHE A 139 -8.69 -7.26 3.47
N ASN A 140 -8.44 -8.55 3.61
CA ASN A 140 -8.70 -9.53 2.56
C ASN A 140 -8.40 -10.96 3.02
N PRO A 141 -9.06 -11.95 2.39
CA PRO A 141 -8.27 -12.91 1.63
C PRO A 141 -8.79 -13.09 0.20
N ALA A 142 -7.85 -13.08 -0.75
CA ALA A 142 -8.06 -13.50 -2.13
C ALA A 142 -7.82 -15.02 -2.29
N ASN A 143 -8.42 -15.64 -3.32
CA ASN A 143 -7.83 -16.83 -3.93
C ASN A 143 -7.87 -16.80 -5.46
N VAL A 144 -6.84 -17.43 -5.99
CA VAL A 144 -6.15 -17.26 -7.28
C VAL A 144 -6.40 -18.50 -8.16
N PRO A 145 -6.25 -18.42 -9.49
CA PRO A 145 -6.46 -19.50 -10.46
C PRO A 145 -5.88 -20.87 -10.06
N GLY A 146 -6.65 -21.93 -10.39
CA GLY A 146 -6.31 -23.34 -10.13
C GLY A 146 -7.36 -24.13 -9.33
N THR A 147 -8.46 -23.48 -8.91
CA THR A 147 -9.41 -24.03 -7.92
C THR A 147 -10.78 -24.42 -8.48
N GLY A 148 -11.10 -24.07 -9.73
CA GLY A 148 -12.43 -24.30 -10.33
C GLY A 148 -13.55 -23.45 -9.71
N LEU A 149 -13.21 -22.38 -8.99
CA LEU A 149 -14.15 -21.46 -8.36
C LEU A 149 -14.26 -20.17 -9.19
N ASN A 150 -15.47 -19.62 -9.27
CA ASN A 150 -15.71 -18.31 -9.90
C ASN A 150 -15.47 -17.19 -8.89
N VAL A 151 -14.92 -16.07 -9.36
CA VAL A 151 -14.80 -14.83 -8.57
C VAL A 151 -16.18 -14.21 -8.42
N ASP A 152 -16.49 -13.74 -7.22
CA ASP A 152 -17.74 -13.03 -6.93
C ASP A 152 -17.59 -11.54 -7.27
N GLY A 153 -18.36 -11.09 -8.26
CA GLY A 153 -18.35 -9.70 -8.73
C GLY A 153 -18.95 -8.70 -7.73
N GLU A 154 -19.82 -9.15 -6.81
CA GLU A 154 -20.40 -8.30 -5.77
C GLU A 154 -19.37 -8.06 -4.65
N LEU A 155 -18.66 -9.11 -4.23
CA LEU A 155 -17.63 -9.02 -3.19
C LEU A 155 -16.40 -8.22 -3.64
N THR A 156 -16.08 -8.22 -4.93
CA THR A 156 -14.87 -7.57 -5.46
C THR A 156 -15.12 -6.21 -6.11
N LEU A 157 -16.37 -5.74 -6.16
CA LEU A 157 -16.76 -4.55 -6.90
C LEU A 157 -15.96 -3.30 -6.49
N SER A 158 -15.73 -3.09 -5.19
CA SER A 158 -15.01 -1.90 -4.71
C SER A 158 -13.56 -1.88 -5.19
N GLU A 159 -12.87 -3.02 -5.10
CA GLU A 159 -11.49 -3.16 -5.56
C GLU A 159 -11.41 -3.05 -7.09
N ASN A 160 -12.34 -3.68 -7.82
CA ASN A 160 -12.41 -3.55 -9.28
C ASN A 160 -12.60 -2.10 -9.73
N ILE A 161 -13.44 -1.32 -9.02
CA ILE A 161 -13.63 0.11 -9.30
C ILE A 161 -12.34 0.89 -9.00
N ALA A 162 -11.69 0.61 -7.86
CA ALA A 162 -10.45 1.26 -7.45
C ALA A 162 -9.32 1.01 -8.47
N ASP A 163 -9.15 -0.24 -8.91
CA ASP A 163 -8.12 -0.64 -9.88
C ASP A 163 -8.34 -0.01 -11.25
N ASN A 164 -9.57 -0.09 -11.79
CA ASN A 164 -9.88 0.51 -13.09
C ASN A 164 -9.70 2.03 -13.08
N GLY A 165 -10.16 2.70 -12.02
CA GLY A 165 -9.98 4.14 -11.84
C GLY A 165 -8.50 4.51 -11.67
N GLY A 166 -7.79 3.77 -10.82
CA GLY A 166 -6.39 4.00 -10.49
C GLY A 166 -5.46 3.86 -11.70
N VAL A 167 -5.60 2.79 -12.48
CA VAL A 167 -4.79 2.58 -13.71
C VAL A 167 -5.06 3.67 -14.74
N ARG A 168 -6.33 4.05 -14.92
CA ARG A 168 -6.69 5.13 -15.85
C ARG A 168 -6.07 6.46 -15.46
N LEU A 169 -6.13 6.82 -14.17
CA LEU A 169 -5.49 8.03 -13.68
C LEU A 169 -3.97 7.96 -13.82
N ALA A 170 -3.34 6.85 -13.44
CA ALA A 170 -1.90 6.68 -13.55
C ALA A 170 -1.39 6.82 -15.00
N TYR A 171 -2.16 6.33 -15.98
CA TYR A 171 -1.88 6.52 -17.41
C TYR A 171 -1.92 8.00 -17.81
N GLU A 172 -2.96 8.74 -17.40
CA GLU A 172 -3.13 10.16 -17.74
C GLU A 172 -2.08 11.07 -17.10
N VAL A 173 -1.59 10.69 -15.91
CA VAL A 173 -0.54 11.40 -15.18
C VAL A 173 0.86 11.06 -15.72
N ASN A 174 0.98 10.11 -16.65
CA ASN A 174 2.26 9.60 -17.17
C ASN A 174 3.20 9.10 -16.05
N VAL A 175 2.63 8.55 -14.96
CA VAL A 175 3.36 8.04 -13.78
C VAL A 175 4.02 6.73 -14.15
N CYS A 176 5.15 6.73 -14.85
CA CYS A 176 5.94 5.55 -15.23
C CYS A 176 5.14 4.34 -15.77
N VAL A 177 3.88 4.50 -16.15
CA VAL A 177 3.04 3.45 -16.72
C VAL A 177 3.52 3.21 -18.15
N ASN A 178 3.86 4.28 -18.86
CA ASN A 178 4.40 4.18 -20.20
C ASN A 178 5.75 3.47 -20.20
N GLN A 179 6.68 3.75 -19.28
CA GLN A 179 7.98 3.05 -19.29
C GLN A 179 7.85 1.57 -18.89
N VAL A 180 7.04 1.23 -17.88
CA VAL A 180 6.88 -0.16 -17.43
C VAL A 180 6.05 -0.98 -18.43
N LEU A 181 4.91 -0.46 -18.90
CA LEU A 181 4.04 -1.16 -19.83
C LEU A 181 4.59 -1.20 -21.25
N ALA A 182 5.31 -0.16 -21.70
CA ALA A 182 6.01 -0.21 -22.99
C ALA A 182 7.15 -1.26 -23.00
N ASN A 183 7.69 -1.58 -21.83
CA ASN A 183 8.67 -2.65 -21.68
C ASN A 183 8.03 -4.05 -21.50
N GLN A 184 6.70 -4.16 -21.38
CA GLN A 184 6.00 -5.45 -21.24
C GLN A 184 5.45 -5.95 -22.59
N PRO A 185 6.01 -7.05 -23.15
CA PRO A 185 5.49 -7.67 -24.37
C PRO A 185 4.01 -8.05 -24.30
N GLU A 186 3.57 -8.51 -23.14
CA GLU A 186 2.22 -9.00 -22.88
C GLU A 186 1.21 -7.86 -22.98
N PHE A 187 1.58 -6.66 -22.54
CA PHE A 187 0.75 -5.48 -22.65
C PHE A 187 0.57 -5.08 -24.12
N ALA A 188 1.66 -4.99 -24.88
CA ALA A 188 1.59 -4.67 -26.31
C ALA A 188 0.77 -5.71 -27.10
N ALA A 189 0.87 -6.99 -26.73
CA ALA A 189 0.10 -8.07 -27.33
C ALA A 189 -1.40 -8.02 -26.96
N ALA A 190 -1.74 -7.72 -25.70
CA ALA A 190 -3.12 -7.63 -25.24
C ALA A 190 -3.90 -6.49 -25.91
N PHE A 191 -3.21 -5.40 -26.26
CA PHE A 191 -3.81 -4.20 -26.83
C PHE A 191 -3.48 -3.98 -28.32
N ASN A 192 -2.90 -4.98 -28.99
CA ASN A 192 -2.49 -4.90 -30.41
C ASN A 192 -1.69 -3.62 -30.75
N CYS A 193 -0.76 -3.22 -29.88
CA CYS A 193 0.05 -2.04 -30.13
C CYS A 193 1.03 -2.27 -31.29
N GLU A 194 1.06 -1.37 -32.29
CA GLU A 194 1.99 -1.45 -33.41
C GLU A 194 3.46 -1.30 -32.97
N VAL A 195 4.37 -2.04 -33.61
CA VAL A 195 5.81 -1.96 -33.31
C VAL A 195 6.34 -0.57 -33.67
N GLY A 196 7.01 0.09 -32.71
CA GLY A 196 7.50 1.46 -32.83
C GLY A 196 6.53 2.52 -32.28
N ALA A 197 5.33 2.12 -31.84
CA ALA A 197 4.42 3.00 -31.11
C ALA A 197 4.99 3.34 -29.72
N ALA A 198 4.52 4.44 -29.12
CA ALA A 198 4.95 4.87 -27.78
C ALA A 198 4.81 3.78 -26.69
N MET A 199 3.84 2.87 -26.86
CA MET A 199 3.56 1.74 -25.94
C MET A 199 4.11 0.39 -26.43
N ASN A 200 4.86 0.36 -27.53
CA ASN A 200 5.55 -0.82 -28.05
C ASN A 200 6.85 -0.41 -28.78
N PRO A 201 7.82 0.21 -28.07
CA PRO A 201 9.07 0.66 -28.65
C PRO A 201 9.89 -0.51 -29.17
N THR A 202 10.70 -0.25 -30.19
CA THR A 202 11.62 -1.24 -30.79
C THR A 202 12.75 -1.65 -29.85
N GLU A 203 13.15 -0.75 -28.95
CA GLU A 203 14.11 -1.03 -27.87
C GLU A 203 13.37 -1.03 -26.54
N ARG A 204 13.47 -2.14 -25.81
CA ARG A 204 12.86 -2.33 -24.49
C ARG A 204 13.95 -2.47 -23.45
N CYS A 205 13.73 -1.90 -22.27
CA CYS A 205 14.62 -2.10 -21.13
C CYS A 205 14.25 -3.41 -20.43
N ASP A 206 15.07 -4.45 -20.60
CA ASP A 206 15.07 -5.62 -19.72
C ASP A 206 15.96 -5.31 -18.51
N LEU A 207 15.34 -5.16 -17.36
CA LEU A 207 16.01 -5.36 -16.08
C LEU A 207 15.51 -6.70 -15.57
N TRP A 208 16.44 -7.68 -15.60
CA TRP A 208 16.35 -9.14 -15.36
C TRP A 208 16.36 -10.01 -16.61
#